data_AF-A0A1Q8S7K9-F1
#
_entry.id   AF-A0A1Q8S7K9-F1
#
_cell.length_a   1.000
_cell.length_b   1.000
_cell.length_c   1.000
_cell.angle_alpha   90.00
_cell.angle_beta   90.00
_cell.angle_gamma   90.00
#
_symmetry.space_group_name_H-M   'P 1'
#
loop_
_entity.id
_entity.type
_entity.pdbx_description
1 polymer ?
#
loop_
_entity_poly.entity_id
_entity_poly.type
_entity_poly.pdbx_seq_one_letter_code
_entity_poly.pdbx_strand_id
1 'polypeptide(L)'
;MTVTNNTRGLLGKGVPPTPSFFSIIRVVVLVLSLAVLAACAYNLSLLGAYSSSYTGPPGFMLFVTLFTILVLGGAMAAERFAPHLYFRIAVLIGYGTNCLFWLSGWAWSASIAAMFLGNTCFMSTCFGPTNEEKRYGGSMAAAAAIGAVNWVLMVGVLFYFIKGCLADPDCYGVSTGGQGSEMGSIKAEGKKPATQPYVSDA
;
A
#
# COMPACT_ATOMS: atom_id res chain seq x y z
N MET A 1 1.55 -30.51 -14.83
CA MET A 1 1.27 -29.45 -13.82
C MET A 1 0.73 -28.25 -14.57
N THR A 2 -0.59 -28.11 -14.58
CA THR A 2 -1.29 -27.04 -15.29
C THR A 2 -1.24 -25.81 -14.40
N VAL A 3 -0.46 -24.80 -14.79
CA VAL A 3 -0.56 -23.46 -14.20
C VAL A 3 -1.91 -22.90 -14.66
N THR A 4 -2.98 -23.19 -13.92
CA THR A 4 -4.24 -22.47 -14.08
C THR A 4 -3.97 -21.02 -13.71
N ASN A 5 -4.18 -20.13 -14.67
CA ASN A 5 -3.94 -18.70 -14.54
C ASN A 5 -4.84 -18.10 -13.46
N ASN A 6 -4.40 -18.13 -12.19
CA ASN A 6 -5.04 -17.52 -11.01
C ASN A 6 -5.08 -15.97 -11.07
N THR A 7 -4.69 -15.38 -12.20
CA THR A 7 -4.72 -13.93 -12.43
C THR A 7 -6.14 -13.35 -12.42
N ARG A 8 -7.17 -14.19 -12.58
CA ARG A 8 -8.58 -13.79 -12.49
C ARG A 8 -8.91 -13.15 -11.13
N GLY A 9 -8.29 -13.61 -10.05
CA GLY A 9 -8.51 -13.06 -8.70
C GLY A 9 -8.00 -11.63 -8.51
N LEU A 10 -7.04 -11.17 -9.33
CA LEU A 10 -6.53 -9.79 -9.34
C LEU A 10 -7.50 -8.81 -10.04
N LEU A 11 -8.32 -9.33 -10.95
CA LEU A 11 -9.32 -8.57 -11.70
C LEU A 11 -10.71 -8.63 -11.07
N GLY A 12 -10.86 -9.41 -9.99
CA GLY A 12 -12.10 -9.53 -9.23
C GLY A 12 -12.51 -8.23 -8.52
N LYS A 13 -13.76 -8.20 -8.07
CA LYS A 13 -14.32 -7.12 -7.24
C LYS A 13 -14.44 -7.59 -5.79
N GLY A 14 -14.37 -6.65 -4.86
CA GLY A 14 -14.50 -6.91 -3.43
C GLY A 14 -13.17 -7.18 -2.74
N VAL A 15 -13.23 -7.17 -1.40
CA VAL A 15 -12.04 -7.21 -0.54
C VAL A 15 -11.45 -8.63 -0.55
N PRO A 16 -10.15 -8.80 -0.84
CA PRO A 16 -9.52 -10.12 -0.79
C PRO A 16 -9.42 -10.63 0.66
N PRO A 17 -9.47 -11.96 0.87
CA PRO A 17 -9.24 -12.54 2.19
C PRO A 17 -7.79 -12.26 2.62
N THR A 18 -7.63 -11.39 3.61
CA THR A 18 -6.33 -10.98 4.15
C THR A 18 -6.29 -11.21 5.65
N PRO A 19 -5.11 -11.51 6.23
CA PRO A 19 -4.99 -11.75 7.66
C PRO A 19 -5.28 -10.46 8.45
N SER A 20 -5.84 -10.56 9.66
CA SER A 20 -6.24 -9.40 10.48
C SER A 20 -5.10 -8.40 10.75
N PHE A 21 -3.85 -8.88 10.87
CA PHE A 21 -2.67 -8.03 11.03
C PHE A 21 -2.41 -7.09 9.83
N PHE A 22 -2.90 -7.42 8.64
CA PHE A 22 -2.75 -6.59 7.45
C PHE A 22 -3.34 -5.19 7.62
N SER A 23 -4.50 -5.08 8.28
CA SER A 23 -5.10 -3.79 8.59
C SER A 23 -4.22 -2.97 9.55
N ILE A 24 -3.60 -3.65 10.53
CA ILE A 24 -2.66 -3.01 11.48
C ILE A 24 -1.45 -2.44 10.74
N ILE A 25 -0.85 -3.21 9.81
CA ILE A 25 0.29 -2.71 9.00
C ILE A 25 -0.11 -1.44 8.23
N ARG A 26 -1.28 -1.43 7.58
CA ARG A 26 -1.75 -0.27 6.83
C ARG A 26 -1.91 0.97 7.72
N VAL A 27 -2.45 0.81 8.93
CA VAL A 27 -2.57 1.90 9.91
C VAL A 27 -1.18 2.40 10.32
N VAL A 28 -0.24 1.50 10.59
CA VAL A 28 1.15 1.87 10.92
C VAL A 28 1.79 2.67 9.78
N VAL A 29 1.61 2.24 8.53
CA VAL A 29 2.11 2.99 7.35
C VAL A 29 1.51 4.39 7.27
N LEU A 30 0.21 4.55 7.56
CA LEU A 30 -0.42 5.88 7.57
C LEU A 30 0.17 6.78 8.67
N VAL A 31 0.38 6.26 9.87
CA VAL A 31 0.97 7.01 10.99
C VAL A 31 2.41 7.43 10.66
N LEU A 32 3.22 6.52 10.14
CA LEU A 32 4.58 6.82 9.71
C LEU A 32 4.60 7.81 8.54
N SER A 33 3.61 7.75 7.64
CA SER A 33 3.45 8.73 6.55
C SER A 33 3.19 10.14 7.08
N LEU A 34 2.41 10.27 8.15
CA LEU A 34 2.22 11.56 8.83
C LEU A 34 3.51 12.08 9.50
N ALA A 35 4.32 11.18 10.06
CA ALA A 35 5.62 11.56 10.60
C ALA A 35 6.57 12.09 9.51
N VAL A 36 6.60 11.45 8.34
CA VAL A 36 7.35 11.94 7.17
C VAL A 36 6.78 13.26 6.66
N LEU A 37 5.46 13.42 6.62
CA LEU A 37 4.80 14.68 6.23
C LEU A 37 5.25 15.84 7.12
N ALA A 38 5.27 15.62 8.45
CA ALA A 38 5.74 16.62 9.42
C ALA A 38 7.23 16.96 9.23
N ALA A 39 8.09 15.94 9.04
CA ALA A 39 9.51 16.16 8.77
C ALA A 39 9.76 16.93 7.46
N CYS A 40 8.96 16.69 6.42
CA CYS A 40 9.07 17.40 5.15
C CYS A 40 8.53 18.83 5.25
N ALA A 41 7.43 19.06 5.97
CA ALA A 41 6.91 20.39 6.26
C ALA A 41 7.93 21.24 7.05
N TYR A 42 8.61 20.64 8.04
CA TYR A 42 9.69 21.29 8.76
C TYR A 42 10.86 21.68 7.83
N ASN A 43 11.26 20.77 6.93
CA ASN A 43 12.28 21.08 5.92
C ASN A 43 11.89 22.23 4.99
N LEU A 44 10.62 22.30 4.58
CA LEU A 44 10.10 23.39 3.77
C LEU A 44 9.94 24.70 4.56
N SER A 45 9.79 24.65 5.88
CA SER A 45 9.81 25.84 6.72
C SER A 45 11.22 26.44 6.83
N LEU A 46 12.27 25.62 6.73
CA LEU A 46 13.67 26.07 6.69
C LEU A 46 14.06 26.67 5.32
N LEU A 47 13.21 26.47 4.30
CA LEU A 47 13.44 26.83 2.91
C LEU A 47 13.57 28.35 2.69
N GLY A 48 13.06 29.18 3.60
CA GLY A 48 13.13 30.65 3.51
C GLY A 48 14.53 31.26 3.66
N ALA A 49 15.54 30.50 4.10
CA ALA A 49 16.88 31.04 4.43
C ALA A 49 18.06 30.46 3.62
N TYR A 50 17.98 29.24 3.06
CA TYR A 50 19.16 28.52 2.52
C TYR A 50 18.94 27.74 1.21
N SER A 51 17.73 27.78 0.62
CA SER A 51 17.25 26.70 -0.24
C SER A 51 17.29 26.91 -1.75
N SER A 52 17.88 27.99 -2.25
CA SER A 52 17.76 28.45 -3.64
C SER A 52 18.14 27.40 -4.71
N SER A 53 18.66 26.23 -4.34
CA SER A 53 19.08 25.18 -5.28
C SER A 53 18.61 23.74 -4.98
N TYR A 54 17.96 23.41 -3.84
CA TYR A 54 17.64 22.02 -3.47
C TYR A 54 16.24 21.81 -2.86
N THR A 55 15.18 22.20 -3.57
CA THR A 55 13.78 22.08 -3.08
C THR A 55 13.05 20.80 -3.50
N GLY A 56 13.67 19.96 -4.35
CA GLY A 56 13.02 18.78 -4.96
C GLY A 56 12.63 17.64 -4.00
N PRO A 57 13.54 17.11 -3.16
CA PRO A 57 13.27 15.92 -2.36
C PRO A 57 12.18 16.07 -1.29
N PRO A 58 12.16 17.14 -0.47
CA PRO A 58 11.08 17.36 0.50
C PRO A 58 9.70 17.48 -0.17
N GLY A 59 9.64 18.12 -1.35
CA GLY A 59 8.42 18.24 -2.14
C GLY A 59 7.92 16.89 -2.67
N PHE A 60 8.84 16.05 -3.18
CA PHE A 60 8.48 14.70 -3.61
C PHE A 60 7.97 13.85 -2.44
N MET A 61 8.63 13.89 -1.28
CA MET A 61 8.19 13.14 -0.09
C MET A 61 6.83 13.62 0.46
N LEU A 62 6.52 14.92 0.37
CA LEU A 62 5.16 15.41 0.63
C LEU A 62 4.15 14.78 -0.33
N PHE A 63 4.45 14.74 -1.62
CA PHE A 63 3.58 14.08 -2.59
C PHE A 63 3.40 12.59 -2.27
N VAL A 64 4.49 11.85 -1.98
CA VAL A 64 4.42 10.42 -1.65
C VAL A 64 3.55 10.16 -0.42
N THR A 65 3.70 10.97 0.64
CA THR A 65 2.91 10.81 1.87
C THR A 65 1.43 11.12 1.66
N LEU A 66 1.09 12.19 0.94
CA LEU A 66 -0.29 12.51 0.57
C LEU A 66 -0.90 11.44 -0.34
N PHE A 67 -0.16 10.99 -1.34
CA PHE A 67 -0.57 9.90 -2.23
C PHE A 67 -0.80 8.60 -1.45
N THR A 68 0.06 8.29 -0.47
CA THR A 68 -0.12 7.15 0.43
C THR A 68 -1.42 7.27 1.23
N ILE A 69 -1.70 8.45 1.81
CA ILE A 69 -2.94 8.67 2.56
C ILE A 69 -4.16 8.48 1.66
N LEU A 70 -4.13 9.00 0.43
CA LEU A 70 -5.22 8.83 -0.53
C LEU A 70 -5.39 7.37 -0.96
N VAL A 71 -4.31 6.66 -1.27
CA VAL A 71 -4.38 5.29 -1.77
C VAL A 71 -4.71 4.30 -0.65
N LEU A 72 -3.97 4.31 0.46
CA LEU A 72 -4.21 3.40 1.59
C LEU A 72 -5.48 3.78 2.34
N GLY A 73 -5.65 5.06 2.65
CA GLY A 73 -6.84 5.57 3.34
C GLY A 73 -8.09 5.44 2.48
N GLY A 74 -8.00 5.75 1.19
CA GLY A 74 -9.09 5.55 0.22
C GLY A 74 -9.45 4.08 0.05
N ALA A 75 -8.47 3.17 -0.03
CA ALA A 75 -8.75 1.73 -0.07
C ALA A 75 -9.45 1.26 1.21
N MET A 76 -8.98 1.65 2.40
CA MET A 76 -9.62 1.28 3.67
C MET A 76 -11.02 1.89 3.84
N ALA A 77 -11.23 3.12 3.35
CA ALA A 77 -12.56 3.73 3.33
C ALA A 77 -13.50 3.00 2.35
N ALA A 78 -13.00 2.63 1.16
CA ALA A 78 -13.78 1.89 0.18
C ALA A 78 -14.17 0.49 0.69
N GLU A 79 -13.30 -0.19 1.45
CA GLU A 79 -13.61 -1.46 2.11
C GLU A 79 -14.82 -1.35 3.06
N ARG A 80 -14.94 -0.22 3.76
CA ARG A 80 -15.98 -0.01 4.78
C ARG A 80 -17.27 0.58 4.25
N PHE A 81 -17.19 1.54 3.32
CA PHE A 81 -18.34 2.33 2.88
C PHE A 81 -18.88 1.92 1.50
N ALA A 82 -18.02 1.40 0.62
CA ALA A 82 -18.40 1.10 -0.76
C ALA A 82 -17.70 -0.15 -1.31
N PRO A 83 -17.96 -1.35 -0.73
CA PRO A 83 -17.32 -2.60 -1.17
C PRO A 83 -17.62 -2.93 -2.64
N HIS A 84 -18.72 -2.40 -3.19
CA HIS A 84 -19.11 -2.53 -4.60
C HIS A 84 -18.20 -1.77 -5.58
N LEU A 85 -17.48 -0.73 -5.10
CA LEU A 85 -16.49 0.03 -5.87
C LEU A 85 -15.06 -0.46 -5.63
N TYR A 86 -14.88 -1.55 -4.88
CA TYR A 86 -13.56 -2.09 -4.58
C TYR A 86 -13.03 -2.92 -5.75
N PHE A 87 -12.39 -2.26 -6.71
CA PHE A 87 -11.70 -2.91 -7.82
C PHE A 87 -10.30 -3.34 -7.37
N ARG A 88 -10.04 -4.65 -7.28
CA ARG A 88 -8.75 -5.19 -6.82
C ARG A 88 -7.57 -4.71 -7.67
N ILE A 89 -7.78 -4.58 -8.99
CA ILE A 89 -6.77 -4.06 -9.91
C ILE A 89 -6.41 -2.59 -9.65
N ALA A 90 -7.38 -1.75 -9.30
CA ALA A 90 -7.13 -0.34 -9.00
C ALA A 90 -6.32 -0.21 -7.70
N VAL A 91 -6.65 -1.01 -6.69
CA VAL A 91 -5.90 -1.05 -5.42
C VAL A 91 -4.49 -1.62 -5.64
N LEU A 92 -4.34 -2.64 -6.49
CA LEU A 92 -3.05 -3.19 -6.85
C LEU A 92 -2.13 -2.14 -7.50
N ILE A 93 -2.64 -1.41 -8.50
CA ILE A 93 -1.91 -0.34 -9.17
C ILE A 93 -1.56 0.78 -8.18
N GLY A 94 -2.50 1.14 -7.31
CA GLY A 94 -2.28 2.11 -6.25
C GLY A 94 -1.14 1.69 -5.33
N TYR A 95 -1.17 0.48 -4.78
CA TYR A 95 -0.13 -0.03 -3.87
C TYR A 95 1.21 -0.22 -4.58
N GLY A 96 1.21 -0.72 -5.81
CA GLY A 96 2.42 -0.90 -6.62
C GLY A 96 3.10 0.44 -6.91
N THR A 97 2.34 1.42 -7.40
CA THR A 97 2.84 2.79 -7.63
C THR A 97 3.34 3.41 -6.33
N ASN A 98 2.62 3.21 -5.22
CA ASN A 98 3.03 3.74 -3.93
C ASN A 98 4.37 3.14 -3.45
N CYS A 99 4.61 1.84 -3.69
CA CYS A 99 5.90 1.22 -3.38
C CYS A 99 7.05 1.85 -4.18
N LEU A 100 6.84 2.14 -5.46
CA LEU A 100 7.84 2.79 -6.32
C LEU A 100 8.14 4.21 -5.84
N PHE A 101 7.11 4.98 -5.47
CA PHE A 101 7.28 6.33 -4.94
C PHE A 101 8.01 6.33 -3.61
N TRP A 102 7.67 5.42 -2.69
CA TRP A 102 8.42 5.29 -1.45
C TRP A 102 9.89 4.95 -1.72
N LEU A 103 10.17 3.97 -2.58
CA LEU A 103 11.53 3.56 -2.93
C LEU A 103 12.37 4.74 -3.44
N SER A 104 11.86 5.47 -4.43
CA SER A 104 12.53 6.63 -4.98
C SER A 104 12.66 7.76 -3.97
N GLY A 105 11.63 7.96 -3.13
CA GLY A 105 11.55 9.09 -2.20
C GLY A 105 12.52 8.98 -1.04
N TRP A 106 12.60 7.81 -0.40
CA TRP A 106 13.56 7.61 0.68
C TRP A 106 14.99 7.59 0.16
N ALA A 107 15.25 6.98 -1.00
CA ALA A 107 16.59 6.92 -1.59
C ALA A 107 17.10 8.32 -1.98
N TRP A 108 16.24 9.15 -2.59
CA TRP A 108 16.59 10.52 -2.92
C TRP A 108 16.77 11.39 -1.67
N SER A 109 15.92 11.23 -0.66
CA SER A 109 16.07 11.94 0.61
C SER A 109 17.37 11.56 1.33
N ALA A 110 17.76 10.27 1.27
CA ALA A 110 19.00 9.78 1.85
C ALA A 110 20.25 10.36 1.17
N SER A 111 20.25 10.47 -0.17
CA SER A 111 21.39 11.03 -0.89
C SER A 111 21.60 12.51 -0.56
N ILE A 112 20.51 13.27 -0.44
CA ILE A 112 20.58 14.68 -0.06
C ILE A 112 20.95 14.85 1.42
N ALA A 113 20.41 14.01 2.30
CA ALA A 113 20.84 14.01 3.70
C ALA A 113 22.35 13.78 3.82
N ALA A 114 22.90 12.79 3.11
CA ALA A 114 24.33 12.51 3.11
C ALA A 114 25.16 13.69 2.58
N MET A 115 24.66 14.42 1.58
CA MET A 115 25.31 15.61 1.05
C MET A 115 25.41 16.74 2.08
N PHE A 116 24.35 17.00 2.84
CA PHE A 116 24.30 18.09 3.84
C PHE A 116 24.92 17.72 5.20
N LEU A 117 24.99 16.43 5.54
CA LEU A 117 25.64 15.94 6.75
C LEU A 117 27.13 15.60 6.53
N GLY A 118 27.58 15.53 5.27
CA GLY A 118 28.96 15.25 4.90
C GLY A 118 29.89 16.45 5.13
N ASN A 119 31.18 16.17 5.28
CA ASN A 119 32.20 17.21 5.30
C ASN A 119 32.46 17.71 3.87
N THR A 120 32.52 19.02 3.69
CA THR A 120 32.93 19.63 2.42
C THR A 120 34.44 19.89 2.47
N CYS A 121 35.19 19.29 1.54
CA CYS A 121 36.63 19.48 1.47
C CYS A 121 36.98 20.37 0.28
N PHE A 122 37.64 21.49 0.53
CA PHE A 122 38.17 22.38 -0.49
C PHE A 122 39.67 22.55 -0.28
N MET A 123 40.46 22.26 -1.32
CA MET A 123 41.91 22.50 -1.34
C MET A 123 42.62 21.96 -0.08
N SER A 124 42.42 20.67 0.22
CA SER A 124 42.96 19.93 1.39
C SER A 124 42.48 20.36 2.80
N THR A 125 41.54 21.31 2.90
CA THR A 125 40.88 21.65 4.18
C THR A 125 39.43 21.16 4.16
N CYS A 126 39.04 20.38 5.16
CA CYS A 126 37.67 19.88 5.30
C CYS A 126 36.91 20.68 6.35
N PHE A 127 35.78 21.23 5.94
CA PHE A 127 34.84 21.93 6.80
C PHE A 127 33.67 21.02 7.14
N GLY A 128 33.34 20.95 8.43
CA GLY A 128 32.14 20.26 8.88
C GLY A 128 30.88 21.05 8.55
N PRO A 129 29.70 20.40 8.52
CA PRO A 129 28.46 21.07 8.21
C PRO A 129 28.13 22.14 9.26
N THR A 130 27.63 23.27 8.78
CA THR A 130 27.11 24.37 9.61
C THR A 130 25.90 23.91 10.43
N ASN A 131 25.54 24.67 11.46
CA ASN A 131 24.38 24.32 12.31
C ASN A 131 23.07 24.23 11.52
N GLU A 132 22.91 25.03 10.47
CA GLU A 132 21.71 25.02 9.64
C GLU A 132 21.70 23.83 8.67
N GLU A 133 22.85 23.47 8.07
CA GLU A 133 22.98 22.26 7.25
C GLU A 133 22.73 21.00 8.06
N LYS A 134 23.17 20.96 9.33
CA LYS A 134 22.86 19.85 10.25
C LYS A 134 21.36 19.73 10.53
N ARG A 135 20.63 20.85 10.66
CA ARG A 135 19.18 20.84 10.87
C ARG A 135 18.42 20.37 9.62
N TYR A 136 18.81 20.89 8.46
CA TYR A 136 18.23 20.51 7.17
C TYR A 136 18.54 19.03 6.84
N GLY A 137 19.82 18.68 6.81
CA GLY A 137 20.28 17.30 6.55
C GLY A 137 19.76 16.31 7.58
N GLY A 138 19.73 16.67 8.87
CA GLY A 138 19.25 15.80 9.95
C GLY A 138 17.75 15.49 9.85
N SER A 139 16.93 16.48 9.52
CA SER A 139 15.49 16.25 9.33
C SER A 139 15.19 15.50 8.03
N MET A 140 16.00 15.68 6.97
CA MET A 140 15.96 14.84 5.77
C MET A 140 16.42 13.40 6.03
N ALA A 141 17.45 13.19 6.85
CA ALA A 141 17.87 11.86 7.28
C ALA A 141 16.75 11.15 8.05
N ALA A 142 16.06 11.85 8.94
CA ALA A 142 14.90 11.32 9.65
C ALA A 142 13.77 10.95 8.69
N ALA A 143 13.43 11.82 7.73
CA ALA A 143 12.42 11.53 6.70
C ALA A 143 12.81 10.31 5.83
N ALA A 144 14.08 10.19 5.47
CA ALA A 144 14.59 9.04 4.71
C ALA A 144 14.54 7.74 5.51
N ALA A 145 14.94 7.76 6.79
CA ALA A 145 14.91 6.59 7.65
C ALA A 145 13.48 6.08 7.86
N ILE A 146 12.54 6.98 8.20
CA ILE A 146 11.13 6.63 8.35
C ILE A 146 10.55 6.19 7.00
N GLY A 147 10.94 6.84 5.90
CA GLY A 147 10.52 6.48 4.55
C GLY A 147 10.98 5.09 4.11
N ALA A 148 12.19 4.67 4.50
CA ALA A 148 12.69 3.32 4.24
C ALA A 148 11.88 2.26 5.01
N VAL A 149 11.54 2.53 6.27
CA VAL A 149 10.65 1.66 7.05
C VAL A 149 9.28 1.57 6.39
N ASN A 150 8.71 2.70 5.96
CA ASN A 150 7.44 2.74 5.23
C ASN A 150 7.48 1.94 3.93
N TRP A 151 8.58 2.03 3.18
CA TRP A 151 8.77 1.26 1.97
C TRP A 151 8.71 -0.25 2.24
N VAL A 152 9.42 -0.74 3.26
CA VAL A 152 9.41 -2.16 3.63
C VAL A 152 8.01 -2.62 4.04
N LEU A 153 7.31 -1.83 4.85
CA LEU A 153 5.94 -2.14 5.24
C LEU A 153 4.99 -2.15 4.04
N MET A 154 5.15 -1.21 3.11
CA MET A 154 4.37 -1.15 1.86
C MET A 154 4.62 -2.35 0.95
N VAL A 155 5.85 -2.84 0.85
CA VAL A 155 6.16 -4.10 0.16
C VAL A 155 5.42 -5.26 0.82
N GLY A 156 5.40 -5.30 2.15
CA GLY A 156 4.61 -6.28 2.91
C GLY A 156 3.11 -6.20 2.59
N VAL A 157 2.54 -4.98 2.59
CA VAL A 157 1.14 -4.74 2.23
C VAL A 157 0.85 -5.25 0.82
N LEU A 158 1.68 -4.90 -0.16
CA LEU A 158 1.52 -5.34 -1.54
C LEU A 158 1.58 -6.87 -1.65
N PHE A 159 2.53 -7.50 -0.98
CA PHE A 159 2.68 -8.96 -0.99
C PHE A 159 1.45 -9.68 -0.42
N TYR A 160 0.97 -9.28 0.76
CA TYR A 160 -0.22 -9.90 1.37
C TYR A 160 -1.48 -9.62 0.57
N PHE A 161 -1.58 -8.45 -0.06
CA PHE A 161 -2.70 -8.12 -0.96
C PHE A 161 -2.70 -9.03 -2.19
N ILE A 162 -1.57 -9.19 -2.88
CA ILE A 162 -1.44 -10.09 -4.03
C ILE A 162 -1.77 -11.53 -3.62
N LYS A 163 -1.22 -12.02 -2.50
CA LYS A 163 -1.54 -13.35 -1.99
C LYS A 163 -3.03 -13.54 -1.72
N GLY A 164 -3.68 -12.56 -1.10
CA GLY A 164 -5.12 -12.59 -0.87
C GLY A 164 -5.92 -12.62 -2.17
N CYS A 165 -5.53 -11.82 -3.16
CA CYS A 165 -6.17 -11.82 -4.48
C CYS A 165 -6.00 -13.16 -5.22
N LEU A 166 -4.83 -13.81 -5.11
CA LEU A 166 -4.58 -15.10 -5.76
C LEU A 166 -5.24 -16.29 -5.03
N ALA A 167 -5.54 -16.15 -3.75
CA ALA A 167 -6.26 -17.16 -2.97
C ALA A 167 -7.76 -17.20 -3.27
N ASP A 168 -8.29 -16.19 -3.95
CA ASP A 168 -9.71 -16.06 -4.29
C ASP A 168 -9.91 -15.73 -5.79
N PRO A 169 -9.82 -16.74 -6.67
CA PRO A 169 -9.91 -16.57 -8.13
C PRO A 169 -11.35 -16.38 -8.65
N ASP A 170 -12.37 -16.67 -7.85
CA ASP A 170 -13.78 -16.78 -8.27
C ASP A 170 -14.62 -15.51 -7.98
N CYS A 171 -14.02 -14.44 -7.46
CA CYS A 171 -14.70 -13.15 -7.20
C CYS A 171 -15.01 -12.31 -8.47
N TYR A 172 -15.45 -12.97 -9.55
CA TYR A 172 -16.07 -12.34 -10.71
C TYR A 172 -17.59 -12.40 -10.57
N GLY A 173 -18.12 -11.64 -9.62
CA GLY A 173 -19.56 -11.57 -9.44
C GLY A 173 -19.91 -10.78 -8.20
N VAL A 174 -20.42 -9.57 -8.44
CA VAL A 174 -21.44 -8.91 -7.63
C VAL A 174 -22.02 -9.80 -6.52
N SER A 175 -21.56 -9.61 -5.28
CA SER A 175 -22.44 -9.72 -4.12
C SER A 175 -22.85 -8.31 -3.73
N THR A 176 -23.60 -7.62 -4.60
CA THR A 176 -24.47 -6.54 -4.15
C THR A 176 -25.90 -7.07 -4.14
N GLY A 177 -26.33 -7.52 -2.97
CA GLY A 177 -27.68 -7.93 -2.64
C GLY A 177 -27.66 -8.42 -1.20
N GLY A 178 -28.43 -7.77 -0.32
CA GLY A 178 -28.27 -7.86 1.13
C GLY A 178 -28.71 -9.18 1.77
N GLN A 179 -28.32 -9.31 3.04
CA GLN A 179 -28.87 -10.16 4.10
C GLN A 179 -29.25 -11.63 3.78
N GLY A 180 -28.61 -12.54 4.51
CA GLY A 180 -29.30 -13.73 5.03
C GLY A 180 -28.81 -15.07 4.49
N SER A 181 -28.04 -15.78 5.32
CA SER A 181 -28.10 -17.23 5.59
C SER A 181 -26.80 -17.57 6.35
N GLU A 182 -26.75 -17.80 7.68
CA GLU A 182 -27.73 -18.50 8.52
C GLU A 182 -28.44 -19.63 7.76
N MET A 183 -27.68 -20.55 7.18
CA MET A 183 -28.02 -21.98 7.15
C MET A 183 -26.87 -22.77 6.53
N GLY A 184 -26.07 -23.38 7.41
CA GLY A 184 -25.00 -24.31 7.06
C GLY A 184 -25.04 -25.51 7.99
N SER A 185 -26.16 -26.22 8.05
CA SER A 185 -26.14 -27.64 8.39
C SER A 185 -27.12 -28.37 7.47
N ILE A 186 -26.72 -28.54 6.21
CA ILE A 186 -27.38 -29.46 5.31
C ILE A 186 -27.02 -30.87 5.79
N LYS A 187 -27.98 -31.47 6.49
CA LYS A 187 -28.00 -32.86 6.89
C LYS A 187 -27.90 -33.75 5.65
N ALA A 188 -26.98 -34.72 5.71
CA ALA A 188 -26.75 -35.71 4.69
C ALA A 188 -27.96 -36.64 4.45
N GLU A 189 -27.97 -37.18 3.22
CA GLU A 189 -28.57 -38.43 2.76
C GLU A 189 -30.10 -38.57 2.61
N GLY A 190 -30.47 -39.10 1.43
CA GLY A 190 -31.82 -39.59 1.15
C GLY A 190 -32.12 -39.81 -0.34
N LYS A 191 -31.26 -40.52 -1.08
CA LYS A 191 -31.52 -40.94 -2.47
C LYS A 191 -32.63 -41.99 -2.46
N LYS A 192 -33.85 -41.65 -2.92
CA LYS A 192 -34.90 -42.63 -3.28
C LYS A 192 -34.94 -42.79 -4.82
N PRO A 193 -34.96 -44.02 -5.36
CA PRO A 193 -35.08 -44.24 -6.80
C PRO A 193 -36.53 -44.02 -7.26
N ALA A 194 -36.71 -43.24 -8.33
CA ALA A 194 -38.00 -43.06 -8.99
C ALA A 194 -38.29 -44.25 -9.91
N THR A 195 -39.39 -44.92 -9.65
CA THR A 195 -39.99 -46.00 -10.44
C THR A 195 -40.44 -45.47 -11.81
N GLN A 196 -39.98 -46.07 -12.91
CA GLN A 196 -40.52 -45.82 -14.26
C GLN A 196 -41.88 -46.52 -14.43
N PRO A 197 -42.88 -45.90 -15.07
CA PRO A 197 -44.07 -46.61 -15.53
C PRO A 197 -43.81 -47.30 -16.87
N TYR A 198 -44.12 -48.60 -16.93
CA TYR A 198 -44.11 -49.43 -18.13
C TYR A 198 -45.36 -49.12 -18.96
N VAL A 199 -45.18 -48.75 -20.23
CA VAL A 199 -46.23 -48.67 -21.26
C VAL A 199 -45.98 -49.83 -22.21
N SER A 200 -46.99 -50.68 -22.44
CA SER A 200 -47.02 -51.67 -23.50
C SER A 200 -48.43 -51.74 -24.05
N ASP A 201 -48.62 -51.18 -25.23
CA ASP A 201 -49.70 -51.50 -26.16
C ASP A 201 -49.20 -52.58 -27.14
N ALA A 202 -50.14 -53.43 -27.57
CA ALA A 202 -50.09 -54.56 -28.52
C ALA A 202 -49.96 -55.97 -27.92
#